data_AF-A0A2P2JFW1-F1
#
_entry.id   AF-A0A2P2JFW1-F1
#
_cell.length_a   1.000
_cell.length_b   1.000
_cell.length_c   1.000
_cell.angle_alpha   90.00
_cell.angle_beta   90.00
_cell.angle_gamma   90.00
#
_symmetry.space_group_name_H-M   'P 1'
#
loop_
_entity.id
_entity.type
_entity.pdbx_description
1 polymer ?
#
loop_
_entity_poly.entity_id
_entity_poly.type
_entity_poly.pdbx_seq_one_letter_code
_entity_poly.pdbx_strand_id
1 'polypeptide(L)' 'MKVAPNVIFLFKDIDGFAAAISDALHPNPNSSIRRLEEGPFELSLDRYGIKDRKACGNLVHFVDSNGNYQVSRSCYRL' A
#
# COMPACT_ATOMS: atom_id res chain seq x y z
N MET A 1 -3.91 11.84 0.06
CA MET A 1 -3.16 10.60 -0.18
C MET A 1 -2.34 10.80 -1.44
N LYS A 2 -1.00 10.82 -1.33
CA LYS A 2 -0.13 10.81 -2.52
C LYS A 2 0.10 9.36 -2.92
N VAL A 3 0.07 9.05 -4.20
CA VAL A 3 0.24 7.69 -4.71
C VAL A 3 1.26 7.72 -5.83
N ALA A 4 2.15 6.74 -5.86
CA ALA A 4 3.15 6.59 -6.90
C ALA A 4 2.50 6.27 -8.25
N PRO A 5 3.20 6.48 -9.38
CA PRO A 5 2.73 6.07 -10.71
C PRO A 5 2.43 4.57 -10.80
N ASN A 6 3.19 3.74 -10.06
CA ASN A 6 3.00 2.30 -10.01
C ASN A 6 2.40 1.89 -8.67
N VAL A 7 1.31 1.11 -8.71
CA VAL A 7 0.59 0.68 -7.52
C VAL A 7 0.43 -0.83 -7.46
N ILE A 8 0.81 -1.42 -6.32
CA ILE A 8 0.63 -2.84 -6.02
C ILE A 8 -0.50 -2.97 -5.00
N PHE A 9 -1.56 -3.67 -5.38
CA PHE A 9 -2.69 -4.00 -4.50
C PHE A 9 -2.51 -5.41 -3.97
N LEU A 10 -2.43 -5.54 -2.64
CA LEU A 10 -2.43 -6.82 -1.95
C LEU A 10 -3.74 -6.96 -1.17
N PHE A 11 -4.51 -7.98 -1.54
CA PHE A 11 -5.75 -8.30 -0.84
C PHE A 11 -5.41 -9.25 0.29
N LYS A 12 -5.77 -8.88 1.52
CA LYS A 12 -5.53 -9.73 2.67
C LYS A 12 -6.33 -11.02 2.54
N ASP A 13 -5.61 -12.13 2.34
CA ASP A 13 -6.18 -13.46 2.33
C ASP A 13 -6.17 -14.07 3.74
N ILE A 14 -6.95 -15.14 3.91
CA ILE A 14 -7.08 -15.84 5.19
C ILE A 14 -5.82 -16.63 5.54
N ASP A 15 -5.06 -17.05 4.52
CA ASP A 15 -3.88 -17.90 4.64
C ASP A 15 -2.58 -17.09 4.88
N GLY A 16 -2.67 -15.75 4.81
CA GLY A 16 -1.55 -14.85 5.06
C GLY A 16 -0.56 -14.71 3.90
N PHE A 17 -0.88 -15.21 2.71
CA PHE A 17 -0.02 -15.14 1.52
C PHE A 17 0.30 -13.69 1.10
N ALA A 18 -0.70 -12.81 1.13
CA ALA A 18 -0.55 -11.39 0.85
C ALA A 18 0.32 -10.69 1.89
N ALA A 19 0.27 -11.13 3.16
CA ALA A 19 1.18 -10.65 4.18
C ALA A 19 2.62 -11.11 3.88
N ALA A 20 2.81 -12.37 3.49
CA ALA A 20 4.12 -12.89 3.10
C ALA A 20 4.71 -12.17 1.87
N ILE A 21 3.91 -11.89 0.84
CA ILE A 21 4.35 -11.07 -0.32
C ILE A 21 4.68 -9.65 0.13
N SER A 22 3.84 -9.05 0.97
CA SER A 22 4.09 -7.73 1.53
C SER A 22 5.41 -7.68 2.29
N ASP A 23 5.72 -8.71 3.07
CA ASP A 23 6.95 -8.77 3.83
C ASP A 23 8.15 -9.11 2.94
N ALA A 24 7.99 -9.90 1.88
CA ALA A 24 9.08 -10.17 0.94
C ALA A 24 9.45 -8.97 0.06
N LEU A 25 8.51 -8.03 -0.16
CA LEU A 25 8.73 -6.83 -0.96
C LEU A 25 9.59 -5.80 -0.21
N HIS A 26 10.89 -5.94 -0.39
CA HIS A 26 11.90 -5.00 0.09
C HIS A 26 12.66 -4.34 -1.08
N PRO A 27 13.14 -3.10 -0.90
CA PRO A 27 14.08 -2.50 -1.85
C PRO A 27 15.37 -3.32 -1.90
N ASN A 28 16.06 -3.27 -3.03
CA ASN A 28 17.42 -3.78 -3.10
C ASN A 28 18.28 -3.02 -2.06
N PRO A 29 19.03 -3.71 -1.17
CA PRO A 29 19.86 -3.07 -0.15
C PRO A 29 20.91 -2.09 -0.70
N ASN A 30 21.34 -2.28 -1.95
CA ASN A 30 22.30 -1.40 -2.63
C ASN A 30 21.63 -0.25 -3.40
N SER A 31 20.29 -0.18 -3.41
CA SER A 31 19.55 0.92 -4.03
C SER A 31 19.37 2.08 -3.07
N SER A 32 19.22 3.30 -3.60
CA SER A 32 18.87 4.48 -2.80
C SER A 32 17.39 4.55 -2.41
N ILE A 33 16.60 3.54 -2.79
CA ILE A 33 15.15 3.51 -2.55
C ILE A 33 14.88 3.28 -1.07
N ARG A 34 14.05 4.14 -0.50
CA ARG A 34 13.64 4.09 0.91
C ARG A 34 12.18 3.66 1.02
N ARG A 35 11.89 2.88 2.06
CA ARG A 35 10.52 2.52 2.44
C ARG A 35 9.96 3.60 3.35
N LEU A 36 8.81 4.15 2.99
CA LEU A 36 8.06 5.14 3.76
C LEU A 36 6.68 4.54 4.06
N GLU A 37 6.40 4.28 5.34
CA GLU A 37 5.10 3.77 5.77
C GLU A 37 4.17 4.96 6.04
N GLU A 38 3.09 5.05 5.27
CA GLU A 38 1.95 5.89 5.62
C GLU A 38 1.05 5.10 6.59
N GLY A 39 0.51 5.79 7.58
CA GLY A 39 -0.46 5.22 8.51
C GLY A 39 -1.69 4.67 7.80
N PRO A 40 -2.57 3.95 8.52
CA PRO A 40 -3.76 3.38 7.92
C PRO A 40 -4.63 4.48 7.30
N PHE A 41 -5.08 4.28 6.06
CA PHE A 41 -6.09 5.14 5.45
C PHE A 41 -7.47 4.51 5.62
N GLU A 42 -8.48 5.38 5.64
CA GLU A 42 -9.88 4.98 5.51
C GLU A 42 -10.49 5.70 4.30
N LEU A 43 -11.17 4.94 3.45
CA LEU A 43 -11.91 5.45 2.31
C LEU A 43 -13.37 4.96 2.40
N SER A 44 -14.30 5.90 2.59
CA SER A 44 -15.73 5.58 2.49
C SER A 44 -16.08 5.11 1.07
N LEU A 45 -16.88 4.05 1.01
CA LEU A 45 -17.39 3.50 -0.25
C LEU A 45 -18.80 4.01 -0.61
N ASP A 46 -19.35 4.95 0.18
CA ASP A 46 -20.70 5.49 -0.03
C ASP A 46 -20.86 6.12 -1.41
N ARG A 47 -19.81 6.78 -1.90
CA ARG A 47 -19.76 7.38 -3.24
C ARG A 47 -19.88 6.37 -4.39
N TYR A 48 -19.69 5.08 -4.09
CA TYR A 48 -19.83 3.95 -5.01
C TYR A 48 -21.12 3.16 -4.75
N GLY A 49 -22.02 3.68 -3.88
CA GLY A 49 -23.29 3.03 -3.55
C GLY A 49 -23.19 1.93 -2.49
N ILE A 50 -22.00 1.69 -1.93
CA ILE A 50 -21.79 0.68 -0.89
C ILE A 50 -21.85 1.38 0.47
N LYS A 51 -23.02 1.29 1.11
CA LYS A 51 -23.27 1.93 2.42
C LYS A 51 -22.65 1.15 3.56
N ASP A 52 -22.32 1.86 4.64
CA ASP A 52 -21.84 1.30 5.91
C ASP A 52 -20.55 0.46 5.77
N ARG A 53 -19.81 0.67 4.67
CA ARG A 53 -18.54 0.01 4.38
C ARG A 53 -17.46 1.04 4.08
N LYS A 54 -16.26 0.72 4.54
CA LYS A 54 -15.06 1.49 4.31
C LYS A 54 -13.98 0.54 3.81
N ALA A 55 -13.22 0.97 2.81
CA ALA A 55 -11.95 0.34 2.53
C ALA A 55 -10.92 0.95 3.48
N CYS A 56 -10.24 0.10 4.25
CA CYS A 56 -9.11 0.55 5.06
C CYS A 56 -7.89 -0.31 4.79
N GLY A 57 -6.72 0.26 5.01
CA GLY A 57 -5.49 -0.45 4.73
C GLY A 57 -4.25 0.36 5.08
N ASN A 58 -3.11 -0.33 5.13
CA ASN A 58 -1.83 0.33 5.29
C ASN A 58 -1.27 0.65 3.90
N LEU A 59 -0.61 1.79 3.78
CA LEU A 59 0.02 2.24 2.55
C LEU A 59 1.53 2.35 2.77
N VAL A 60 2.31 1.71 1.91
CA VAL A 60 3.77 1.77 1.96
C VAL A 60 4.27 2.28 0.64
N HIS A 61 5.11 3.30 0.69
CA HIS A 61 5.74 3.91 -0.46
C HIS A 61 7.20 3.50 -0.55
N PHE A 62 7.64 3.30 -1.78
CA PHE A 62 9.04 3.19 -2.15
C PHE A 62 9.43 4.48 -2.84
N VAL A 63 10.32 5.24 -2.22
CA VAL A 63 10.67 6.60 -2.60
C VAL A 63 12.16 6.64 -2.96
N ASP A 64 12.51 7.32 -4.05
CA ASP A 64 13.92 7.49 -4.43
C ASP A 64 14.64 8.56 -3.59
N SER A 65 15.94 8.74 -3.85
CA SER A 65 16.77 9.73 -3.13
C SER A 65 16.33 11.18 -3.33
N ASN A 66 15.54 11.48 -4.37
CA ASN A 66 15.03 12.81 -4.67
C ASN A 66 13.65 13.03 -4.04
N GLY A 67 13.10 12.04 -3.33
CA GLY A 67 11.77 12.12 -2.74
C GLY A 67 10.63 11.79 -3.70
N ASN A 68 10.93 11.29 -4.91
CA ASN A 68 9.88 10.91 -5.85
C ASN A 68 9.34 9.51 -5.50
N TYR A 69 8.02 9.40 -5.53
CA TYR A 69 7.31 8.16 -5.29
C TYR A 69 7.46 7.24 -6.51
N GLN A 70 8.07 6.08 -6.32
CA GLN A 70 8.33 5.12 -7.39
C GLN A 70 7.25 4.04 -7.43
N VAL A 71 6.95 3.45 -6.26
CA VAL A 71 5.91 2.42 -6.09
C VAL A 71 5.13 2.67 -4.81
N SER A 72 3.82 2.55 -4.87
CA SER A 72 2.93 2.50 -3.71
C SER A 72 2.36 1.10 -3.57
N ARG A 73 2.40 0.54 -2.37
CA ARG A 73 1.80 -0.74 -2.05
C ARG A 73 0.74 -0.55 -1.00
N SER A 74 -0.44 -1.11 -1.20
CA SER A 74 -1.50 -1.10 -0.20
C SER A 74 -1.99 -2.51 0.14
N CYS A 75 -2.20 -2.76 1.43
CA CYS A 75 -2.82 -3.98 1.95
C CYS A 75 -4.19 -3.65 2.55
N TYR A 76 -5.25 -4.22 1.97
CA TYR A 76 -6.65 -3.85 2.26
C TYR A 76 -7.37 -4.81 3.21
N ARG A 77 -8.33 -4.25 3.97
CA ARG A 77 -9.45 -4.94 4.61
C ARG A 77 -10.75 -4.23 4.18
N LEU A 78 -11.77 -5.01 3.79
CA LEU A 78 -13.12 -4.57 3.42
C LEU A 78 -14.14 -4.82 4.55
#